data_AF-A0A3A4UZ68-F1
#
_entry.id   AF-A0A3A4UZ68-F1
#
_cell.length_a   1.000
_cell.length_b   1.000
_cell.length_c   1.000
_cell.angle_alpha   90.00
_cell.angle_beta   90.00
_cell.angle_gamma   90.00
#
_symmetry.space_group_name_H-M   'P 1'
#
loop_
_entity.id
_entity.type
_entity.pdbx_description
1 polymer ?
#
loop_
_entity_poly.entity_id
_entity_poly.type
_entity_poly.pdbx_seq_one_letter_code
_entity_poly.pdbx_strand_id
1 'polypeptide(L)'
;MTTAIKAPKITVVKSEVRKRTYHKLNIKDYHKCARFYWWFEGETVLDHLVNRKFEPYKEIRKQVLGSILKDLGVTNISKIRWSQYAGCSCPCSPGFILDNALAMIDGQPESKFDVFCTLKMEMDE
;
A
#
# COMPACT_ATOMS: atom_id res chain seq x y z
N MET A 1 14.71 -26.24 -23.08
CA MET A 1 13.54 -26.39 -22.18
C MET A 1 13.51 -25.16 -21.29
N THR A 2 12.61 -24.22 -21.55
CA THR A 2 12.52 -22.96 -20.80
C THR A 2 11.66 -23.23 -19.57
N THR A 3 12.30 -23.42 -18.40
CA THR A 3 11.58 -23.58 -17.13
C THR A 3 10.78 -22.30 -16.90
N ALA A 4 9.45 -22.38 -16.90
CA ALA A 4 8.61 -21.25 -16.59
C ALA A 4 8.86 -20.85 -15.14
N ILE A 5 9.52 -19.70 -14.93
CA ILE A 5 9.70 -19.13 -13.60
C ILE A 5 8.31 -18.84 -13.04
N LYS A 6 7.90 -19.56 -11.99
CA LYS A 6 6.63 -19.30 -11.30
C LYS A 6 6.69 -17.92 -10.66
N ALA A 7 5.56 -17.20 -10.69
CA ALA A 7 5.46 -15.89 -10.07
C ALA A 7 5.68 -16.01 -8.55
N PRO A 8 6.39 -15.07 -7.91
CA PRO A 8 6.65 -15.12 -6.48
C PRO A 8 5.34 -15.05 -5.69
N LYS A 9 5.28 -15.80 -4.58
CA LYS A 9 4.16 -15.77 -3.66
C LYS A 9 4.37 -14.66 -2.64
N ILE A 10 3.39 -13.77 -2.48
CA ILE A 10 3.45 -12.64 -1.56
C ILE A 10 2.40 -12.82 -0.48
N THR A 11 2.83 -12.74 0.79
CA THR A 11 1.96 -12.88 1.97
C THR A 11 2.07 -11.68 2.89
N VAL A 12 1.02 -11.41 3.67
CA VAL A 12 1.00 -10.34 4.67
C VAL A 12 1.51 -10.87 6.01
N VAL A 13 2.54 -10.24 6.54
CA VAL A 13 3.08 -10.53 7.88
C VAL A 13 2.39 -9.66 8.92
N LYS A 14 2.25 -8.37 8.61
CA LYS A 14 1.64 -7.39 9.48
C LYS A 14 0.87 -6.38 8.64
N SER A 15 -0.25 -5.91 9.17
CA SER A 15 -0.98 -4.79 8.59
C SER A 15 -1.51 -3.89 9.69
N GLU A 16 -1.63 -2.61 9.37
CA GLU A 16 -2.21 -1.63 10.27
C GLU A 16 -2.86 -0.49 9.47
N VAL A 17 -3.96 0.03 10.02
CA VAL A 17 -4.59 1.26 9.55
C VAL A 17 -4.17 2.39 10.50
N ARG A 18 -3.66 3.48 9.95
CA ARG A 18 -3.29 4.67 10.72
C ARG A 18 -4.05 5.87 10.23
N LYS A 19 -4.73 6.56 11.16
CA LYS A 19 -5.33 7.86 10.87
C LYS A 19 -4.23 8.87 10.55
N ARG A 20 -4.44 9.67 9.51
CA ARG A 20 -3.46 10.65 9.05
C ARG A 20 -3.76 12.02 9.66
N THR A 21 -2.88 12.50 10.54
CA THR A 21 -2.95 13.84 11.15
C THR A 21 -1.98 14.79 10.44
N TYR A 22 -2.48 15.87 9.85
CA TYR A 22 -1.65 16.92 9.26
C TYR A 22 -1.56 18.14 10.17
N HIS A 23 -0.36 18.70 10.31
CA HIS A 23 -0.12 19.77 11.27
C HIS A 23 -0.47 21.19 10.75
N LYS A 24 -0.66 21.42 9.44
CA LYS A 24 -1.11 22.72 8.88
C LYS A 24 -1.87 22.58 7.54
N LEU A 25 -2.93 23.38 7.40
CA LEU A 25 -3.92 23.42 6.31
C LEU A 25 -3.37 24.15 5.07
N ASN A 26 -2.80 23.40 4.13
CA ASN A 26 -2.91 23.70 2.71
C ASN A 26 -2.92 22.35 1.98
N ILE A 27 -4.01 21.61 2.21
CA ILE A 27 -4.20 20.22 1.77
C ILE A 27 -4.38 20.23 0.25
N LYS A 28 -3.26 20.20 -0.48
CA LYS A 28 -3.22 19.87 -1.90
C LYS A 28 -3.89 18.51 -2.12
N ASP A 29 -4.50 18.29 -3.28
CA ASP A 29 -5.38 17.13 -3.56
C ASP A 29 -4.77 15.76 -3.27
N TYR A 30 -3.44 15.62 -3.37
CA TYR A 30 -2.76 14.36 -3.05
C TYR A 30 -3.00 13.89 -1.60
N HIS A 31 -3.37 14.78 -0.69
CA HIS A 31 -3.62 14.49 0.72
C HIS A 31 -5.06 14.04 1.04
N LYS A 32 -5.99 14.05 0.06
CA LYS A 32 -7.42 13.78 0.28
C LYS A 32 -7.77 12.30 0.31
N CYS A 33 -7.04 11.45 -0.43
CA CYS A 33 -7.34 10.03 -0.53
C CYS A 33 -6.55 9.20 0.49
N ALA A 34 -7.18 8.11 0.93
CA ALA A 34 -6.50 7.06 1.65
C ALA A 34 -5.49 6.34 0.75
N ARG A 35 -4.46 5.75 1.35
CA ARG A 35 -3.40 5.09 0.60
C ARG A 35 -3.04 3.76 1.21
N PHE A 36 -2.42 2.91 0.41
CA PHE A 36 -1.87 1.65 0.82
C PHE A 36 -0.38 1.62 0.48
N TYR A 37 0.43 1.42 1.52
CA TYR A 37 1.87 1.30 1.48
C TYR A 37 2.28 -0.10 1.94
N TRP A 38 3.44 -0.54 1.46
CA TRP A 38 4.02 -1.79 1.90
C TRP A 38 5.54 -1.70 2.01
N TRP A 39 6.12 -2.68 2.68
CA TRP A 39 7.55 -2.95 2.71
C TRP A 39 7.77 -4.45 2.87
N PHE A 40 8.89 -4.97 2.36
CA PHE A 40 9.22 -6.38 2.56
C PHE A 40 9.90 -6.60 3.91
N GLU A 41 9.60 -7.74 4.53
CA GLU A 41 10.27 -8.18 5.75
C GLU A 41 11.77 -8.34 5.51
N GLY A 42 12.59 -7.77 6.39
CA GLY A 42 14.05 -7.77 6.26
C GLY A 42 14.62 -6.72 5.31
N GLU A 43 13.80 -5.95 4.59
CA GLU A 43 14.26 -4.86 3.72
C GLU A 43 14.70 -3.65 4.57
N THR A 44 15.91 -3.12 4.29
CA THR A 44 16.33 -1.86 4.93
C THR A 44 15.67 -0.66 4.25
N VAL A 45 15.67 0.50 4.91
CA VAL A 45 15.18 1.75 4.31
C VAL A 45 15.93 2.08 3.01
N LEU A 46 17.23 1.78 2.95
CA LEU A 46 18.05 2.04 1.77
C LEU A 46 17.64 1.12 0.61
N ASP A 47 17.45 -0.17 0.89
CA ASP A 47 17.03 -1.15 -0.12
C ASP A 47 15.69 -0.75 -0.73
N HIS A 48 14.74 -0.36 0.12
CA HIS A 48 13.42 0.12 -0.32
C HIS A 48 13.56 1.34 -1.25
N LEU A 49 14.41 2.31 -0.91
CA LEU A 49 14.65 3.48 -1.74
C LEU A 49 15.30 3.16 -3.08
N VAL A 50 16.14 2.12 -3.16
CA VAL A 50 16.76 1.65 -4.41
C VAL A 50 15.76 0.87 -5.25
N ASN A 51 14.96 0.01 -4.63
CA ASN A 51 14.04 -0.91 -5.29
C ASN A 51 12.70 -0.29 -5.70
N ARG A 52 12.36 0.92 -5.22
CA ARG A 52 11.09 1.63 -5.50
C ARG A 52 10.66 1.72 -6.97
N LYS A 53 11.60 1.61 -7.92
CA LYS A 53 11.31 1.63 -9.37
C LYS A 53 10.87 0.26 -9.91
N PHE A 54 11.27 -0.81 -9.23
CA PHE A 54 11.07 -2.21 -9.66
C PHE A 54 10.10 -2.95 -8.74
N GLU A 55 9.39 -2.25 -7.87
CA GLU A 55 8.45 -2.86 -6.95
C GLU A 55 7.36 -3.67 -7.69
N PRO A 56 7.03 -4.88 -7.20
CA PRO A 56 6.07 -5.79 -7.83
C PRO A 56 4.61 -5.39 -7.52
N TYR A 57 4.23 -4.17 -7.88
CA TYR A 57 2.91 -3.61 -7.55
C TYR A 57 1.76 -4.40 -8.19
N LYS A 58 1.98 -5.04 -9.36
CA LYS A 58 0.96 -5.84 -10.04
C LYS A 58 0.63 -7.10 -9.25
N GLU A 59 1.66 -7.76 -8.75
CA GLU A 59 1.60 -8.97 -7.95
C GLU A 59 0.93 -8.66 -6.61
N ILE A 60 1.33 -7.57 -5.95
CA ILE A 60 0.73 -7.10 -4.70
C ILE A 60 -0.76 -6.79 -4.89
N ARG A 61 -1.13 -6.08 -5.98
CA ARG A 61 -2.54 -5.80 -6.30
C ARG A 61 -3.36 -7.08 -6.47
N LYS A 62 -2.78 -8.11 -7.11
CA LYS A 62 -3.45 -9.37 -7.41
C LYS A 62 -3.57 -10.28 -6.19
N GLN A 63 -2.51 -10.40 -5.40
CA GLN A 63 -2.38 -11.40 -4.34
C GLN A 63 -2.81 -10.89 -2.96
N VAL A 64 -2.57 -9.61 -2.68
CA VAL A 64 -2.63 -9.08 -1.30
C VAL A 64 -3.70 -8.00 -1.13
N LEU A 65 -3.77 -7.05 -2.06
CA LEU A 65 -4.50 -5.80 -1.82
C LEU A 65 -5.99 -6.01 -1.53
N GLY A 66 -6.65 -6.92 -2.23
CA GLY A 66 -8.09 -7.17 -2.04
C GLY A 66 -8.42 -7.81 -0.70
N SER A 67 -7.68 -8.85 -0.31
CA SER A 67 -7.91 -9.56 0.96
C SER A 67 -7.64 -8.63 2.14
N ILE A 68 -6.52 -7.91 2.12
CA ILE A 68 -6.11 -7.09 3.26
C ILE A 68 -7.04 -5.90 3.50
N LEU A 69 -7.52 -5.25 2.43
CA LEU A 69 -8.47 -4.14 2.57
C LEU A 69 -9.80 -4.63 3.15
N LYS A 70 -10.23 -5.84 2.79
CA LYS A 70 -11.43 -6.46 3.37
C LYS A 70 -11.24 -6.81 4.84
N ASP A 71 -10.12 -7.42 5.20
CA ASP A 71 -9.80 -7.83 6.57
C ASP A 71 -9.68 -6.62 7.51
N LEU A 72 -9.16 -5.50 7.00
CA LEU A 72 -9.09 -4.24 7.71
C LEU A 72 -10.41 -3.44 7.71
N GLY A 73 -11.48 -3.98 7.14
CA GLY A 73 -12.78 -3.31 7.09
C GLY A 73 -12.78 -2.02 6.25
N VAL A 74 -11.87 -1.90 5.29
CA VAL A 74 -11.83 -0.75 4.38
C VAL A 74 -12.92 -0.90 3.33
N THR A 75 -13.79 0.10 3.24
CA THR A 75 -15.00 0.09 2.41
C THR A 75 -15.05 1.32 1.50
N ASN A 76 -16.09 1.39 0.65
CA ASN A 76 -16.38 2.54 -0.22
C ASN A 76 -15.27 2.93 -1.22
N ILE A 77 -14.41 1.98 -1.58
CA ILE A 77 -13.35 2.20 -2.56
C ILE A 77 -13.97 2.27 -3.95
N SER A 78 -13.96 3.44 -4.58
CA SER A 78 -14.45 3.62 -5.95
C SER A 78 -13.41 3.22 -6.99
N LYS A 79 -12.13 3.46 -6.69
CA LYS A 79 -11.02 3.17 -7.60
C LYS A 79 -9.73 2.95 -6.83
N ILE A 80 -8.93 2.00 -7.31
CA ILE A 80 -7.56 1.75 -6.84
C ILE A 80 -6.59 2.08 -7.96
N ARG A 81 -5.67 3.01 -7.69
CA ARG A 81 -4.65 3.45 -8.65
C ARG A 81 -3.26 3.35 -8.06
N TRP A 82 -2.33 2.79 -8.82
CA TRP A 82 -0.91 2.89 -8.48
C TRP A 82 -0.41 4.30 -8.76
N SER A 83 0.39 4.86 -7.86
CA SER A 83 1.13 6.11 -8.09
C SER A 83 2.52 6.01 -7.50
N GLN A 84 3.53 6.31 -8.32
CA GLN A 84 4.91 6.43 -7.84
C GLN A 84 5.10 7.64 -6.89
N TYR A 85 4.17 8.59 -6.93
CA TYR A 85 4.19 9.85 -6.18
C TYR A 85 3.03 9.90 -5.17
N ALA A 86 2.63 8.75 -4.62
CA ALA A 86 1.45 8.65 -3.76
C ALA A 86 1.61 9.48 -2.47
N GLY A 87 2.77 9.37 -1.82
CA GLY A 87 3.05 10.04 -0.55
C GLY A 87 3.69 11.41 -0.65
N CYS A 88 4.43 11.70 -1.73
CA CYS A 88 5.28 12.87 -1.85
C CYS A 88 5.39 13.33 -3.31
N SER A 89 5.83 14.56 -3.52
CA SER A 89 6.23 15.07 -4.84
C SER A 89 7.50 14.42 -5.38
N CYS A 90 8.31 13.77 -4.53
CA CYS A 90 9.36 12.84 -4.96
C CYS A 90 8.83 11.40 -5.11
N PRO A 91 9.43 10.57 -5.99
CA PRO A 91 9.03 9.17 -6.15
C PRO A 91 9.49 8.28 -4.98
N CYS A 92 9.66 8.87 -3.80
CA CYS A 92 10.25 8.30 -2.59
C CYS A 92 9.24 7.51 -1.73
N SER A 93 7.95 7.65 -2.01
CA SER A 93 6.86 6.96 -1.29
C SER A 93 5.78 6.57 -2.29
N PRO A 94 6.05 5.55 -3.12
CA PRO A 94 5.07 5.02 -4.06
C PRO A 94 4.00 4.24 -3.28
N GLY A 95 2.80 4.08 -3.86
CA GLY A 95 1.70 3.42 -3.16
C GLY A 95 0.44 3.32 -4.00
N PHE A 96 -0.54 2.54 -3.52
CA PHE A 96 -1.89 2.58 -4.07
C PHE A 96 -2.68 3.72 -3.45
N ILE A 97 -3.34 4.50 -4.29
CA ILE A 97 -4.33 5.50 -3.89
C ILE A 97 -5.70 4.80 -3.91
N LEU A 98 -6.42 4.90 -2.80
CA LEU A 98 -7.74 4.33 -2.58
C LEU A 98 -8.78 5.47 -2.62
N ASP A 99 -9.34 5.71 -3.80
CA ASP A 99 -10.29 6.81 -4.00
C ASP A 99 -11.60 6.53 -3.22
N ASN A 100 -12.07 7.52 -2.44
CA ASN A 100 -13.28 7.49 -1.58
C ASN A 100 -13.30 6.45 -0.45
N ALA A 101 -12.18 5.79 -0.18
CA ALA A 101 -12.12 4.75 0.83
C ALA A 101 -12.48 5.28 2.23
N LEU A 102 -13.15 4.42 3.01
CA LEU A 102 -13.51 4.66 4.40
C LEU A 102 -13.01 3.50 5.25
N ALA A 103 -12.46 3.80 6.42
CA ALA A 103 -12.12 2.82 7.45
C ALA A 103 -12.72 3.24 8.78
N MET A 104 -13.13 2.27 9.60
CA MET A 104 -13.59 2.56 10.97
C MET A 104 -12.36 2.66 11.88
N ILE A 105 -12.09 3.86 12.39
CA ILE A 105 -10.99 4.12 13.33
C ILE A 105 -11.60 4.75 14.57
N ASP A 106 -11.35 4.17 15.75
CA ASP A 106 -11.92 4.62 17.02
C ASP A 106 -13.46 4.73 16.99
N GLY A 107 -14.11 3.81 16.26
CA GLY A 107 -15.57 3.78 16.11
C GLY A 107 -16.17 4.84 15.17
N GLN A 108 -15.34 5.62 14.47
CA GLN A 108 -15.79 6.63 13.51
C GLN A 108 -15.33 6.30 12.09
N PRO A 109 -16.15 6.61 11.06
CA PRO A 109 -15.73 6.46 9.66
C PRO A 109 -14.72 7.56 9.29
N GLU A 110 -13.53 7.15 8.87
CA GLU A 110 -12.45 8.04 8.48
C GLU A 110 -12.09 7.85 7.00
N SER A 111 -11.99 8.96 6.26
CA SER A 111 -11.48 8.99 4.88
C SER A 111 -9.99 9.34 4.78
N LYS A 112 -9.41 9.82 5.89
CA LYS A 112 -8.02 10.30 5.96
C LYS A 112 -7.17 9.30 6.74
N PHE A 113 -6.83 8.19 6.09
CA PHE A 113 -6.01 7.15 6.68
C PHE A 113 -5.00 6.60 5.68
N ASP A 114 -4.02 5.89 6.22
CA ASP A 114 -3.08 5.08 5.46
C ASP A 114 -3.15 3.64 5.97
N VAL A 115 -3.08 2.71 5.03
CA VAL A 115 -2.84 1.31 5.30
C VAL A 115 -1.35 1.05 5.10
N PHE A 116 -0.74 0.42 6.09
CA PHE A 116 0.67 0.08 6.11
C PHE A 116 0.79 -1.43 6.26
N CYS A 117 1.52 -2.09 5.35
CA CYS A 117 1.64 -3.56 5.34
C CYS A 117 3.09 -4.03 5.25
N THR A 118 3.48 -4.92 6.16
CA THR A 118 4.70 -5.72 6.02
C THR A 118 4.38 -6.98 5.22
N LEU A 119 5.12 -7.20 4.14
CA LEU A 119 4.94 -8.33 3.25
C LEU A 119 6.14 -9.28 3.34
N LYS A 120 5.90 -10.57 3.13
CA LYS A 120 6.95 -11.57 2.92
C LYS A 120 6.81 -12.13 1.52
N MET A 121 7.93 -12.16 0.79
CA MET A 121 8.01 -12.75 -0.54
C MET A 121 8.71 -14.09 -0.45
N GLU A 122 8.05 -15.13 -0.93
CA GLU A 122 8.60 -16.48 -1.05
C GLU A 122 8.77 -16.79 -2.53
N MET A 123 9.98 -17.23 -2.90
CA MET A 123 10.25 -17.75 -4.22
C MET A 123 9.89 -19.23 -4.20
N ASP A 124 8.92 -19.63 -5.03
CA ASP A 124 8.65 -21.05 -5.26
C ASP A 124 9.87 -21.66 -5.98
N GLU A 125 10.45 -22.71 -5.41
CA GLU A 125 11.52 -23.53 -6.03
C GLU A 125 11.08 -24.20 -7.33
#